data_AF-A0A2T5JRF0-F1
#
_entry.id   AF-A0A2T5JRF0-F1
#
_cell.length_a   1.000
_cell.length_b   1.000
_cell.length_c   1.000
_cell.angle_alpha   90.00
_cell.angle_beta   90.00
_cell.angle_gamma   90.00
#
_symmetry.space_group_name_H-M   'P 1'
#
loop_
_entity.id
_entity.type
_entity.pdbx_description
1 polymer ?
#
loop_
_entity_poly.entity_id
_entity_poly.type
_entity_poly.pdbx_seq_one_letter_code
_entity_poly.pdbx_strand_id
1 'polypeptide(L)'
;MKPIILALFLLGSSMAGSALAQTASNPYPKVAPPIPNPRVAQLEMALNHVQQEQQAVYQQFQMTQELRRNEIQQNYPQGIQPADSMAAYAMGGLKDNPPQSYDDNVRMQRERQERIEQYTRDLNRLYSRYAELGEQKRVLLDQLIDLAK
;
A
#
# COMPACT_ATOMS: atom_id res chain seq x y z
N MET A 1 -6.85 1.31 -36.27
CA MET A 1 -5.67 1.38 -35.39
C MET A 1 -5.38 2.84 -35.08
N LYS A 2 -5.31 3.23 -33.81
CA LYS A 2 -4.94 4.58 -33.35
C LYS A 2 -3.97 4.42 -32.18
N PRO A 3 -2.77 5.03 -32.19
CA PRO A 3 -1.86 4.98 -31.05
C PRO A 3 -2.17 6.12 -30.07
N ILE A 4 -2.26 5.78 -28.78
CA ILE A 4 -2.32 6.72 -27.66
C ILE A 4 -0.90 6.96 -27.17
N ILE A 5 -0.52 8.24 -27.14
CA ILE A 5 0.81 8.75 -26.78
C ILE A 5 0.99 8.65 -25.26
N LEU A 6 2.04 7.93 -24.84
CA LEU A 6 2.46 7.81 -23.45
C LEU A 6 3.67 8.72 -23.22
N ALA A 7 3.49 9.78 -22.45
CA ALA A 7 4.57 10.71 -22.11
C ALA A 7 5.41 10.14 -20.96
N LEU A 8 6.56 9.58 -21.30
CA LEU A 8 7.63 9.20 -20.37
C LEU A 8 8.56 10.39 -20.19
N PHE A 9 8.53 11.02 -19.02
CA PHE A 9 9.44 12.12 -18.69
C PHE A 9 10.78 11.58 -18.18
N LEU A 10 11.74 11.61 -19.10
CA LEU A 10 13.21 11.72 -18.99
C LEU A 10 13.81 11.88 -17.58
N LEU A 11 14.55 10.85 -17.14
CA LEU A 11 15.72 11.01 -16.25
C LEU A 11 16.96 11.23 -17.13
N GLY A 12 17.26 12.51 -17.38
CA GLY A 12 18.52 12.95 -17.99
C GLY A 12 19.56 13.23 -16.90
N SER A 13 20.47 12.29 -16.70
CA SER A 13 21.67 12.47 -15.88
C SER A 13 22.64 13.40 -16.62
N SER A 14 22.66 14.68 -16.26
CA SER A 14 23.66 15.63 -16.74
C SER A 14 24.97 15.46 -15.96
N MET A 15 25.97 14.86 -16.62
CA MET A 15 27.36 14.86 -16.17
C MET A 15 28.03 16.20 -16.52
N ALA A 16 28.56 16.82 -15.46
CA ALA A 16 29.65 17.80 -15.39
C ALA A 16 30.15 18.46 -16.69
N GLY A 17 29.73 19.71 -16.91
CA GLY A 17 30.50 20.71 -17.63
C GLY A 17 31.12 21.69 -16.65
N SER A 18 32.44 21.62 -16.46
CA SER A 18 33.21 22.63 -15.74
C SER A 18 33.20 23.94 -16.52
N ALA A 19 32.58 24.98 -15.95
CA ALA A 19 32.68 26.34 -16.47
C ALA A 19 33.17 27.29 -15.36
N LEU A 20 34.34 27.84 -15.64
CA LEU A 20 35.07 28.96 -15.03
C LEU A 20 34.32 29.82 -13.99
N ALA A 21 34.99 29.98 -12.86
CA ALA A 21 34.76 31.04 -11.89
C ALA A 21 34.68 32.41 -12.59
N GLN A 22 33.50 33.02 -12.57
CA GLN A 22 33.33 34.45 -12.75
C GLN A 22 32.94 35.05 -11.41
N THR A 23 33.90 35.76 -10.83
CA THR A 23 33.72 36.70 -9.73
C THR A 23 32.86 37.87 -10.22
N ALA A 24 31.55 37.67 -10.31
CA ALA A 24 30.61 38.77 -10.46
C ALA A 24 30.25 39.27 -9.05
N SER A 25 30.76 40.45 -8.69
CA SER A 25 30.35 41.19 -7.50
C SER A 25 28.86 41.49 -7.61
N ASN A 26 28.05 40.68 -6.93
CA ASN A 26 26.60 40.82 -6.93
C ASN A 26 26.22 42.10 -6.15
N PRO A 27 25.65 43.15 -6.78
CA PRO A 27 25.30 44.39 -6.09
C PRO A 27 23.96 44.32 -5.36
N TYR A 28 23.28 43.17 -5.39
CA TYR A 28 22.01 43.01 -4.71
C TYR A 28 22.22 42.69 -3.23
N PRO A 29 21.57 43.41 -2.30
CA PRO A 29 21.61 43.02 -0.91
C PRO A 29 21.10 41.58 -0.81
N LYS A 30 21.89 40.74 -0.14
CA LYS A 30 21.50 39.38 0.24
C LYS A 30 20.28 39.50 1.15
N VAL A 31 19.10 39.51 0.55
CA VAL A 31 17.82 39.48 1.28
C VAL A 31 17.89 38.21 2.10
N ALA A 32 17.92 38.37 3.43
CA ALA A 32 17.90 37.22 4.32
C ALA A 32 16.68 36.37 3.96
N PRO A 33 16.81 35.03 3.88
CA PRO A 33 15.67 34.18 3.61
C PRO A 33 14.57 34.51 4.63
N PRO A 34 13.30 34.62 4.20
CA PRO A 34 12.21 34.91 5.11
C PRO A 34 12.22 33.90 6.25
N ILE A 35 12.15 34.39 7.48
CA ILE A 35 12.11 33.55 8.68
C ILE A 35 10.89 32.63 8.54
N PRO A 36 11.07 31.29 8.52
CA PRO A 36 9.96 30.37 8.33
C PRO A 36 8.89 30.61 9.40
N ASN A 37 7.64 30.81 8.99
CA ASN A 37 6.54 30.93 9.93
C ASN A 37 6.44 29.61 10.72
N PRO A 38 6.63 29.61 12.06
CA PRO A 38 6.67 28.38 12.84
C PRO A 38 5.36 27.60 12.75
N ARG A 39 4.24 28.27 12.46
CA ARG A 39 2.95 27.62 12.26
C ARG A 39 2.89 26.82 10.96
N VAL A 40 3.48 27.34 9.87
CA VAL A 40 3.55 26.64 8.58
C VAL A 40 4.37 25.36 8.73
N ALA A 41 5.54 25.44 9.36
CA ALA A 41 6.40 24.28 9.60
C ALA A 41 5.70 23.17 10.43
N GLN A 42 4.90 23.55 11.44
CA GLN A 42 4.10 22.60 12.21
C GLN A 42 3.04 21.90 11.36
N LEU A 43 2.33 22.65 10.50
CA LEU A 43 1.30 22.09 9.63
C LEU A 43 1.89 21.18 8.56
N GLU A 44 3.05 21.53 8.00
CA GLU A 44 3.79 20.68 7.05
C GLU A 44 4.25 19.39 7.72
N MET A 45 4.74 19.44 8.97
CA MET A 45 5.10 18.25 9.73
C MET A 45 3.89 17.34 9.97
N ALA A 46 2.76 17.93 10.38
CA ALA A 46 1.51 17.18 10.58
C ALA A 46 1.00 16.56 9.26
N LEU A 47 1.09 17.30 8.15
CA LEU A 47 0.69 16.82 6.83
C LEU A 47 1.56 15.64 6.38
N ASN A 48 2.88 15.73 6.58
CA ASN A 48 3.81 14.64 6.28
C ASN A 48 3.48 13.39 7.11
N HIS A 49 3.16 13.56 8.38
CA HIS A 49 2.76 12.45 9.25
C HIS A 49 1.47 11.78 8.77
N VAL A 50 0.42 12.56 8.49
CA VAL A 50 -0.84 12.04 7.93
C VAL A 50 -0.60 11.30 6.61
N GLN A 51 0.29 11.82 5.76
CA GLN A 51 0.62 11.17 4.48
C GLN A 51 1.35 9.84 4.66
N GLN A 52 2.29 9.76 5.62
CA GLN A 52 2.96 8.52 5.97
C GLN A 52 1.98 7.48 6.53
N GLU A 53 1.10 7.89 7.43
CA GLU A 53 0.06 7.00 7.96
C GLU A 53 -0.89 6.52 6.86
N GLN A 54 -1.30 7.41 5.96
CA GLN A 54 -2.19 7.05 4.85
C GLN A 54 -1.56 5.99 3.93
N GLN A 55 -0.26 6.12 3.65
CA GLN A 55 0.49 5.09 2.92
C GLN A 55 0.56 3.77 3.69
N ALA A 56 0.85 3.81 5.00
CA ALA A 56 0.93 2.61 5.82
C ALA A 56 -0.42 1.86 5.90
N VAL A 57 -1.52 2.58 6.12
CA VAL A 57 -2.88 2.02 6.16
C VAL A 57 -3.25 1.41 4.81
N TYR A 58 -2.90 2.06 3.70
CA TYR A 58 -3.12 1.51 2.37
C TYR A 58 -2.36 0.20 2.16
N GLN A 59 -1.08 0.15 2.53
CA GLN A 59 -0.28 -1.08 2.43
C GLN A 59 -0.88 -2.20 3.28
N GLN A 60 -1.27 -1.90 4.52
CA GLN A 60 -1.90 -2.88 5.40
C GLN A 60 -3.22 -3.40 4.81
N PHE A 61 -4.02 -2.53 4.20
CA PHE A 61 -5.25 -2.92 3.52
C PHE A 61 -4.98 -3.91 2.38
N GLN A 62 -3.97 -3.65 1.53
CA GLN A 62 -3.58 -4.59 0.47
C GLN A 62 -3.15 -5.94 1.03
N MET A 63 -2.32 -5.94 2.08
CA MET A 63 -1.87 -7.18 2.72
C MET A 63 -3.04 -7.98 3.30
N THR A 64 -3.95 -7.33 4.04
CA THR A 64 -5.13 -8.01 4.61
C THR A 64 -6.08 -8.52 3.54
N GLN A 65 -6.22 -7.81 2.42
CA GLN A 65 -7.00 -8.30 1.27
C GLN A 65 -6.42 -9.59 0.70
N GLU A 66 -5.11 -9.68 0.52
CA GLU A 66 -4.48 -10.91 0.02
C GLU A 66 -4.61 -12.07 1.03
N LEU A 67 -4.49 -11.81 2.33
CA LEU A 67 -4.76 -12.85 3.35
C LEU A 67 -6.19 -13.40 3.24
N ARG A 68 -7.18 -12.52 3.13
CA ARG A 68 -8.58 -12.92 2.94
C ARG A 68 -8.77 -13.69 1.63
N ARG A 69 -8.16 -13.24 0.54
CA ARG A 69 -8.23 -13.90 -0.75
C ARG A 69 -7.64 -15.30 -0.69
N ASN A 70 -6.51 -15.48 -0.01
CA ASN A 70 -5.87 -16.79 0.17
C ASN A 70 -6.78 -17.75 0.95
N GLU A 71 -7.43 -17.30 2.02
CA GLU A 71 -8.39 -18.12 2.76
C GLU A 71 -9.59 -18.55 1.88
N ILE A 72 -10.09 -17.66 1.03
CA ILE A 72 -11.20 -17.96 0.10
C ILE A 72 -10.74 -18.88 -1.04
N GLN A 73 -9.53 -18.70 -1.57
CA GLN A 73 -9.02 -19.53 -2.66
C GLN A 73 -8.69 -20.95 -2.20
N GLN A 74 -8.25 -21.12 -0.95
CA GLN A 74 -8.11 -22.44 -0.33
C GLN A 74 -9.46 -23.16 -0.11
N ASN A 75 -10.60 -22.47 -0.27
CA ASN A 75 -11.94 -23.09 -0.26
C ASN A 75 -12.29 -23.76 -1.60
N TYR A 76 -11.54 -23.51 -2.68
CA TYR A 76 -11.64 -24.38 -3.84
C TYR A 76 -11.01 -25.71 -3.44
N PRO A 77 -11.77 -26.82 -3.42
CA PRO A 77 -11.16 -28.10 -3.21
C PRO A 77 -10.08 -28.24 -4.29
N GLN A 78 -8.88 -28.64 -3.88
CA GLN A 78 -7.90 -29.32 -4.73
C GLN A 78 -8.45 -30.66 -5.25
N GLY A 79 -9.73 -30.67 -5.64
CA GLY A 79 -10.63 -31.79 -5.76
C GLY A 79 -11.78 -31.45 -6.71
N ILE A 80 -11.48 -30.73 -7.80
CA ILE A 80 -11.82 -31.20 -9.16
C ILE A 80 -10.60 -30.91 -10.02
N GLN A 81 -9.50 -31.55 -9.66
CA GLN A 81 -8.60 -32.04 -10.70
C GLN A 81 -9.45 -32.92 -11.64
N PRO A 82 -9.42 -32.73 -12.97
CA PRO A 82 -10.08 -33.66 -13.89
C PRO A 82 -9.62 -35.06 -13.51
N ALA A 83 -10.51 -36.04 -13.61
CA ALA A 83 -10.29 -37.43 -13.18
C ALA A 83 -9.02 -38.10 -13.75
N ASP A 84 -8.29 -37.42 -14.63
CA ASP A 84 -7.02 -37.81 -15.22
C ASP A 84 -5.78 -37.48 -14.36
N SER A 85 -5.89 -36.75 -13.24
CA SER A 85 -4.75 -36.54 -12.32
C SER A 85 -4.83 -37.32 -11.00
N MET A 86 -5.53 -38.46 -11.00
CA MET A 86 -5.28 -39.59 -10.08
C MET A 86 -3.84 -40.15 -10.17
N ALA A 87 -2.96 -39.56 -10.97
CA ALA A 87 -1.54 -39.91 -11.05
C ALA A 87 -0.62 -39.06 -10.15
N ALA A 88 -1.07 -37.91 -9.63
CA ALA A 88 -0.19 -37.02 -8.86
C ALA A 88 -0.16 -37.31 -7.34
N TYR A 89 -1.16 -38.00 -6.80
CA TYR A 89 -1.12 -38.55 -5.43
C TYR A 89 -0.56 -39.99 -5.36
N ALA A 90 -0.15 -40.56 -6.51
CA ALA A 90 0.38 -41.93 -6.60
C ALA A 90 1.91 -42.00 -6.63
N MET A 91 2.63 -40.89 -6.45
CA MET A 91 4.10 -40.86 -6.37
C MET A 91 4.56 -40.69 -4.93
N GLY A 92 4.27 -41.69 -4.09
CA GLY A 92 4.78 -41.76 -2.72
C GLY A 92 3.86 -42.48 -1.73
N GLY A 93 3.70 -43.79 -1.88
CA GLY A 93 3.30 -44.70 -0.78
C GLY A 93 2.05 -44.32 0.02
N LEU A 94 0.85 -44.49 -0.55
CA LEU A 94 -0.44 -44.39 0.12
C LEU A 94 -0.73 -45.58 1.08
N LYS A 95 0.20 -45.90 1.99
CA LYS A 95 -0.07 -46.89 3.06
C LYS A 95 -0.30 -46.23 4.42
N ASP A 96 0.19 -45.01 4.62
CA ASP A 96 0.29 -44.42 5.97
C ASP A 96 -0.39 -43.04 6.14
N ASN A 97 -1.19 -42.55 5.17
CA ASN A 97 -1.94 -41.31 5.34
C ASN A 97 -3.46 -41.61 5.45
N PRO A 98 -3.98 -41.89 6.65
CA PRO A 98 -5.40 -42.16 6.83
C PRO A 98 -6.24 -40.97 6.35
N PRO A 99 -7.46 -41.21 5.82
CA PRO A 99 -8.38 -40.13 5.47
C PRO A 99 -8.56 -39.16 6.65
N GLN A 100 -8.55 -37.86 6.40
CA GLN A 100 -8.81 -36.87 7.45
C GLN A 100 -10.19 -37.13 8.06
N SER A 101 -10.27 -37.06 9.39
CA SER A 101 -11.54 -37.19 10.13
C SER A 101 -12.56 -36.16 9.64
N TYR A 102 -13.83 -36.56 9.55
CA TYR A 102 -14.92 -35.63 9.23
C TYR A 102 -14.96 -34.45 10.21
N ASP A 103 -14.80 -34.73 11.51
CA ASP A 103 -14.83 -33.71 12.56
C ASP A 103 -13.68 -32.70 12.41
N ASP A 104 -12.50 -33.16 12.00
CA ASP A 104 -11.35 -32.30 11.75
C ASP A 104 -11.59 -31.39 10.54
N ASN A 105 -12.21 -31.91 9.47
CA ASN A 105 -12.60 -31.12 8.30
C ASN A 105 -13.63 -30.04 8.66
N VAL A 106 -14.67 -30.41 9.43
CA VAL A 106 -15.69 -29.45 9.87
C VAL A 106 -15.09 -28.38 10.79
N ARG A 107 -14.20 -28.77 11.71
CA ARG A 107 -13.47 -27.81 12.57
C ARG A 107 -12.63 -26.86 11.74
N MET A 108 -11.85 -27.37 10.80
CA MET A 108 -11.00 -26.55 9.91
C MET A 108 -11.80 -25.56 9.07
N GLN A 109 -12.98 -25.98 8.55
CA GLN A 109 -13.87 -25.07 7.81
C GLN A 109 -14.42 -23.95 8.70
N ARG A 110 -14.79 -24.25 9.95
CA ARG A 110 -15.26 -23.23 10.90
C ARG A 110 -14.17 -22.22 11.24
N GLU A 111 -12.98 -22.68 11.62
CA GLU A 111 -11.83 -21.80 11.92
C GLU A 111 -11.46 -20.92 10.72
N ARG A 112 -11.55 -21.46 9.49
CA ARG A 112 -11.34 -20.68 8.26
C ARG A 112 -12.38 -19.58 8.10
N GLN A 113 -13.65 -19.91 8.29
CA GLN A 113 -14.75 -18.94 8.19
C GLN A 113 -14.56 -17.80 9.19
N GLU A 114 -14.17 -18.12 10.43
CA GLU A 114 -13.83 -17.14 11.45
C GLU A 114 -12.68 -16.21 11.03
N ARG A 115 -11.61 -16.75 10.41
CA ARG A 115 -10.51 -15.94 9.87
C ARG A 115 -10.96 -15.01 8.74
N ILE A 116 -11.80 -15.48 7.82
CA ILE A 116 -12.36 -14.66 6.73
C ILE A 116 -13.17 -13.49 7.29
N GLU A 117 -14.01 -13.75 8.29
CA GLU A 117 -14.80 -12.73 8.96
C GLU A 117 -13.93 -11.73 9.71
N GLN A 118 -12.89 -12.20 10.38
CA GLN A 118 -11.91 -11.33 11.04
C GLN A 118 -11.22 -10.39 10.05
N TYR A 119 -10.67 -10.92 8.95
CA TYR A 119 -10.05 -10.09 7.91
C TYR A 119 -11.04 -9.11 7.29
N THR A 120 -12.32 -9.49 7.16
CA THR A 120 -13.36 -8.58 6.67
C THR A 120 -13.58 -7.40 7.62
N ARG A 121 -13.63 -7.64 8.94
CA ARG A 121 -13.72 -6.56 9.94
C ARG A 121 -12.49 -5.65 9.90
N ASP A 122 -11.30 -6.24 9.78
CA ASP A 122 -10.04 -5.49 9.72
C ASP A 122 -9.98 -4.60 8.47
N LEU A 123 -10.43 -5.08 7.31
CA LEU A 123 -10.53 -4.27 6.09
C LEU A 123 -11.48 -3.08 6.25
N ASN A 124 -12.64 -3.28 6.88
CA ASN A 124 -13.59 -2.18 7.13
C ASN A 124 -12.99 -1.11 8.05
N ARG A 125 -12.25 -1.53 9.09
CA ARG A 125 -11.53 -0.61 9.99
C ARG A 125 -10.45 0.17 9.24
N LEU A 126 -9.64 -0.51 8.42
CA LEU A 126 -8.58 0.12 7.63
C LEU A 126 -9.15 1.12 6.62
N TYR A 127 -10.25 0.78 5.96
CA TYR A 127 -10.96 1.70 5.06
C TYR A 127 -11.45 2.96 5.80
N SER A 128 -12.07 2.78 6.97
CA SER A 128 -12.57 3.90 7.78
C SER A 128 -11.42 4.82 8.21
N ARG A 129 -10.31 4.25 8.70
CA ARG A 129 -9.11 5.02 9.06
C ARG A 129 -8.52 5.76 7.86
N TYR A 130 -8.50 5.15 6.68
CA TYR A 130 -8.00 5.81 5.48
C TYR A 130 -8.85 7.05 5.13
N ALA A 131 -10.18 6.95 5.24
CA ALA A 131 -11.09 8.07 5.02
C ALA A 131 -10.89 9.19 6.05
N GLU A 132 -10.76 8.84 7.34
CA GLU A 132 -10.45 9.80 8.41
C GLU A 132 -9.16 10.59 8.14
N LEU A 133 -8.10 9.89 7.71
CA LEU A 133 -6.83 10.53 7.35
C LEU A 133 -6.97 11.45 6.13
N GLY A 134 -7.84 11.09 5.18
CA GLY A 134 -8.21 11.95 4.04
C GLY A 134 -8.81 13.28 4.49
N GLU A 135 -9.74 13.25 5.45
CA GLU A 135 -10.34 14.46 6.00
C GLU A 135 -9.34 15.29 6.82
N GLN A 136 -8.49 14.65 7.63
CA GLN A 136 -7.44 15.35 8.37
C GLN A 136 -6.47 16.07 7.42
N LYS A 137 -6.07 15.40 6.33
CA LYS A 137 -5.23 15.99 5.28
C LYS A 137 -5.90 17.21 4.65
N ARG A 138 -7.20 17.12 4.34
CA ARG A 138 -7.97 18.23 3.75
C ARG A 138 -7.97 19.45 4.68
N VAL A 139 -8.25 19.25 5.97
CA VAL A 139 -8.24 20.33 6.98
C VAL A 139 -6.86 20.98 7.11
N LEU A 140 -5.78 20.20 7.11
CA LEU A 140 -4.42 20.74 7.19
C LEU A 140 -4.06 21.58 5.97
N LEU A 141 -4.47 21.14 4.77
CA LEU A 141 -4.25 21.88 3.54
C LEU A 141 -5.05 23.19 3.51
N ASP A 142 -6.30 23.18 3.96
CA ASP A 142 -7.12 24.40 4.08
C ASP A 142 -6.43 25.43 4.99
N GLN A 143 -5.91 24.99 6.15
CA GLN A 143 -5.18 25.86 7.08
C GLN A 143 -3.90 26.43 6.47
N LEU A 144 -3.17 25.65 5.67
CA LEU A 144 -1.98 26.12 4.96
C LEU A 144 -2.34 27.16 3.90
N ILE A 145 -3.41 26.95 3.15
CA ILE A 145 -3.91 27.90 2.14
C ILE A 145 -4.34 29.20 2.82
N ASP A 146 -5.04 29.13 3.95
CA ASP A 146 -5.48 30.32 4.67
C ASP A 146 -4.32 31.13 5.26
N LEU A 147 -3.21 30.48 5.65
CA LEU A 147 -1.99 31.15 6.09
C LEU A 147 -1.16 31.76 4.96
N ALA A 148 -1.38 31.32 3.72
CA ALA A 148 -0.68 31.80 2.53
C ALA A 148 -1.41 32.96 1.82
N LYS A 149 -2.64 33.27 2.24
CA LYS A 149 -3.42 34.44 1.81
C LYS A 149 -2.93 35.71 2.52
#